data_AF-A0A1I7LKM4-F1
#
_entry.id   AF-A0A1I7LKM4-F1
#
_cell.length_a   1.000
_cell.length_b   1.000
_cell.length_c   1.000
_cell.angle_alpha   90.00
_cell.angle_beta   90.00
_cell.angle_gamma   90.00
#
_symmetry.space_group_name_H-M   'P 1'
#
loop_
_entity.id
_entity.type
_entity.pdbx_description
1 polymer ?
#
loop_
_entity_poly.entity_id
_entity_poly.type
_entity_poly.pdbx_seq_one_letter_code
_entity_poly.pdbx_strand_id
1 'polypeptide(L)'
;MIRGARAGDAECQLALGKLYLFGGASLPQSPPTALHWLHRAAAQGRDEAWRLIGKHVGFEHARHSRGAVLPWYERAWEAGVAPAGLVLAQLVLSAPDGVASALRAKALRALEAAARAGLPDALRLQAQHASAALAAGAHGAAGERPAVPEGEPDRPDHYAALDLAWRQQPRAVFLAHALPLARALVRDAPPDAESARLGGWQAPPAQVLLLSRCAQALADGDDRHGERQRFCELAAHGGDRTAQLALGLWFARMNCDGERVSDGIAAANFKRAIRWLTQAGEQGLADAWFALSRIYIKPEFSQRSVAEAQACLERAADMGHSAAQLECGIHAWRARRGDEQNDVRAAYWLQKAAAQGSAEARAALARIAPDGDAADWIAAPSPRGLAGSQPLLAARLELARLFSLTRAEALLLDVRAADQGHCLVVDIRASYGRSKRRLVLVRTAQQRQALDRVARLFEQVDCSLAGPEGNYRQRLYRLKSWLPGDGTDGDAGLVPA
;
A
#
# COMPACT_ATOMS: atom_id res chain seq x y z
N MET A 1 -20.61 43.45 -13.06
CA MET A 1 -19.68 42.43 -13.59
C MET A 1 -20.33 41.06 -13.79
N ILE A 2 -20.66 40.26 -12.75
CA ILE A 2 -21.19 38.88 -12.93
C ILE A 2 -22.48 38.84 -13.76
N ARG A 3 -23.42 39.75 -13.51
CA ARG A 3 -24.66 39.87 -14.31
C ARG A 3 -24.38 40.19 -15.79
N GLY A 4 -23.43 41.10 -16.06
CA GLY A 4 -23.02 41.44 -17.42
C GLY A 4 -22.31 40.30 -18.15
N ALA A 5 -21.43 39.56 -17.45
CA ALA A 5 -20.76 38.39 -18.02
C ALA A 5 -21.75 37.29 -18.42
N ARG A 6 -22.78 37.05 -17.59
CA ARG A 6 -23.89 36.12 -17.90
C ARG A 6 -24.78 36.61 -19.04
N ALA A 7 -24.94 37.94 -19.19
CA ALA A 7 -25.68 38.55 -20.28
C ALA A 7 -24.92 38.54 -21.63
N GLY A 8 -23.67 38.07 -21.65
CA GLY A 8 -22.89 37.90 -22.87
C GLY A 8 -21.85 39.00 -23.12
N ASP A 9 -21.73 40.03 -22.28
CA ASP A 9 -20.78 41.12 -22.49
C ASP A 9 -19.31 40.64 -22.40
N ALA A 10 -18.58 40.79 -23.50
CA ALA A 10 -17.18 40.41 -23.66
C ALA A 10 -16.24 41.07 -22.63
N GLU A 11 -16.46 42.33 -22.26
CA GLU A 11 -15.61 43.05 -21.30
C GLU A 11 -15.83 42.53 -19.89
N CYS A 12 -17.10 42.33 -19.51
CA CYS A 12 -17.44 41.69 -18.25
C CYS A 12 -16.91 40.26 -18.15
N GLN A 13 -16.89 39.49 -19.24
CA GLN A 13 -16.33 38.13 -19.28
C GLN A 13 -14.81 38.14 -19.10
N LEU A 14 -14.09 39.03 -19.78
CA LEU A 14 -12.64 39.19 -19.62
C LEU A 14 -12.28 39.62 -18.19
N ALA A 15 -12.98 40.61 -17.65
CA ALA A 15 -12.77 41.09 -16.28
C ALA A 15 -13.03 40.00 -15.24
N LEU A 16 -14.11 39.24 -15.40
CA LEU A 16 -14.44 38.13 -14.51
C LEU A 16 -13.43 36.98 -14.62
N GLY A 17 -12.97 36.67 -15.84
CA GLY A 17 -11.92 35.69 -16.09
C GLY A 17 -10.60 36.04 -15.39
N LYS A 18 -10.19 37.32 -15.45
CA LYS A 18 -9.00 37.82 -14.72
C LYS A 18 -9.14 37.67 -13.21
N LEU A 19 -10.32 37.97 -12.65
CA LEU A 19 -10.54 37.83 -11.20
C LEU A 19 -10.40 36.38 -10.73
N TYR A 20 -10.96 35.41 -11.47
CA TYR A 20 -10.78 34.00 -11.14
C TYR A 20 -9.35 33.50 -11.39
N LEU A 21 -8.60 34.13 -12.28
CA LEU A 21 -7.22 33.74 -12.60
C LEU A 21 -6.23 34.19 -11.53
N PHE A 22 -6.39 35.41 -11.02
CA PHE A 22 -5.45 36.04 -10.07
C PHE A 22 -5.96 36.13 -8.62
N GLY A 23 -7.24 35.83 -8.37
CA GLY A 23 -7.83 35.80 -7.02
C GLY A 23 -8.10 37.18 -6.42
N GLY A 24 -9.00 37.97 -7.03
CA GLY A 24 -9.34 39.32 -6.57
C GLY A 24 -10.81 39.52 -6.16
N ALA A 25 -11.09 40.55 -5.35
CA ALA A 25 -12.44 40.99 -4.96
C ALA A 25 -13.30 39.89 -4.30
N SER A 26 -12.75 39.22 -3.28
CA SER A 26 -13.41 38.17 -2.48
C SER A 26 -13.75 36.88 -3.23
N LEU A 27 -13.23 36.69 -4.45
CA LEU A 27 -13.40 35.46 -5.23
C LEU A 27 -12.18 34.54 -5.12
N PRO A 28 -12.37 33.21 -4.98
CA PRO A 28 -11.27 32.25 -4.94
C PRO A 28 -10.60 32.12 -6.32
N GLN A 29 -9.29 31.84 -6.32
CA GLN A 29 -8.57 31.49 -7.53
C GLN A 29 -9.09 30.15 -8.08
N SER A 30 -9.53 30.13 -9.34
CA SER A 30 -10.06 28.95 -10.00
C SER A 30 -9.68 28.95 -11.49
N PRO A 31 -8.58 28.26 -11.86
CA PRO A 31 -8.14 28.16 -13.26
C PRO A 31 -9.21 27.59 -14.22
N PRO A 32 -10.01 26.57 -13.86
CA PRO A 32 -11.11 26.08 -14.71
C PRO A 32 -12.19 27.13 -14.98
N THR A 33 -12.58 27.87 -13.93
CA THR A 33 -13.62 28.91 -14.05
C THR A 33 -13.10 30.12 -14.83
N ALA A 34 -11.82 30.48 -14.61
CA ALA A 34 -11.14 31.49 -15.40
C ALA A 34 -11.09 31.10 -16.88
N LEU A 35 -10.70 29.86 -17.21
CA LEU A 35 -10.66 29.35 -18.58
C LEU A 35 -12.04 29.42 -19.25
N HIS A 36 -13.12 29.07 -18.54
CA HIS A 36 -14.48 29.18 -19.06
C HIS A 36 -14.85 30.61 -19.52
N TRP A 37 -14.59 31.61 -18.69
CA TRP A 37 -14.91 33.01 -19.00
C TRP A 37 -13.97 33.61 -20.03
N LEU A 38 -12.66 33.33 -19.94
CA LEU A 38 -11.68 33.81 -20.90
C LEU A 38 -11.91 33.20 -22.28
N HIS A 39 -12.31 31.92 -22.38
CA HIS A 39 -12.66 31.28 -23.65
C HIS A 39 -13.81 32.02 -24.34
N ARG A 40 -14.87 32.37 -23.60
CA ARG A 40 -16.02 33.11 -24.13
C ARG A 40 -15.63 34.53 -24.57
N ALA A 41 -14.78 35.21 -23.80
CA ALA A 41 -14.27 36.53 -24.19
C ALA A 41 -13.38 36.46 -25.45
N ALA A 42 -12.54 35.42 -25.57
CA ALA A 42 -11.69 35.18 -26.74
C ALA A 42 -12.53 34.91 -28.00
N ALA A 43 -13.60 34.10 -27.87
CA ALA A 43 -14.54 33.84 -28.96
C ALA A 43 -15.25 35.12 -29.46
N GLN A 44 -15.38 36.13 -28.61
CA GLN A 44 -15.93 37.46 -28.95
C GLN A 44 -14.86 38.46 -29.43
N GLY A 45 -13.66 38.00 -29.78
CA GLY A 45 -12.61 38.84 -30.36
C GLY A 45 -11.77 39.62 -29.35
N ARG A 46 -11.81 39.29 -28.06
CA ARG A 46 -10.94 39.92 -27.05
C ARG A 46 -9.57 39.26 -27.02
N ASP A 47 -8.59 39.91 -27.65
CA ASP A 47 -7.26 39.31 -27.83
C ASP A 47 -6.49 39.07 -26.53
N GLU A 48 -6.73 39.90 -25.53
CA GLU A 48 -6.13 39.73 -24.22
C GLU A 48 -6.53 38.39 -23.57
N ALA A 49 -7.73 37.90 -23.88
CA ALA A 49 -8.26 36.69 -23.27
C ALA A 49 -7.46 35.44 -23.68
N TRP A 50 -7.15 35.26 -24.97
CA TRP A 50 -6.38 34.10 -25.43
C TRP A 50 -4.90 34.19 -25.00
N ARG A 51 -4.33 35.39 -24.84
CA ARG A 51 -2.98 35.55 -24.26
C ARG A 51 -2.94 35.12 -22.79
N LEU A 52 -3.95 35.50 -22.01
CA LEU A 52 -4.05 35.10 -20.61
C LEU A 52 -4.23 33.58 -20.46
N ILE A 53 -5.04 32.96 -21.34
CA ILE A 53 -5.16 31.50 -21.41
C ILE A 53 -3.78 30.86 -21.65
N GLY A 54 -3.08 31.28 -22.71
CA GLY A 54 -1.78 30.71 -23.05
C GLY A 54 -0.68 30.92 -22.01
N LYS A 55 -0.74 32.03 -21.26
CA LYS A 55 0.28 32.38 -20.26
C LYS A 55 0.07 31.70 -18.90
N HIS A 56 -1.18 31.54 -18.47
CA HIS A 56 -1.47 31.18 -17.08
C HIS A 56 -2.26 29.87 -16.91
N VAL A 57 -2.90 29.36 -17.97
CA VAL A 57 -3.67 28.11 -17.89
C VAL A 57 -2.81 26.95 -18.37
N GLY A 58 -2.38 26.11 -17.41
CA GLY A 58 -1.58 24.90 -17.68
C GLY A 58 -2.39 23.72 -18.25
N PHE A 59 -1.66 22.70 -18.68
CA PHE A 59 -2.19 21.51 -19.37
C PHE A 59 -3.27 20.74 -18.58
N GLU A 60 -3.12 20.59 -17.27
CA GLU A 60 -4.08 19.86 -16.42
C GLU A 60 -5.52 20.37 -16.57
N HIS A 61 -5.69 21.68 -16.78
CA HIS A 61 -7.00 22.29 -16.98
C HIS A 61 -7.42 22.28 -18.46
N ALA A 62 -6.45 22.50 -19.37
CA ALA A 62 -6.72 22.56 -20.80
C ALA A 62 -7.12 21.20 -21.40
N ARG A 63 -6.62 20.09 -20.88
CA ARG A 63 -6.90 18.73 -21.40
C ARG A 63 -8.39 18.38 -21.39
N HIS A 64 -9.14 18.89 -20.41
CA HIS A 64 -10.58 18.62 -20.25
C HIS A 64 -11.44 19.34 -21.30
N SER A 65 -10.91 20.37 -21.97
CA SER A 65 -11.62 21.16 -23.00
C SER A 65 -10.80 21.32 -24.27
N ARG A 66 -9.97 20.31 -24.59
CA ARG A 66 -8.95 20.35 -25.65
C ARG A 66 -9.46 20.95 -26.97
N GLY A 67 -10.56 20.44 -27.52
CA GLY A 67 -11.05 20.85 -28.83
C GLY A 67 -11.41 22.33 -28.93
N ALA A 68 -11.94 22.92 -27.84
CA ALA A 68 -12.38 24.31 -27.81
C ALA A 68 -11.21 25.29 -27.56
N VAL A 69 -10.18 24.87 -26.81
CA VAL A 69 -9.11 25.78 -26.37
C VAL A 69 -7.86 25.73 -27.24
N LEU A 70 -7.67 24.67 -28.02
CA LEU A 70 -6.49 24.45 -28.86
C LEU A 70 -6.19 25.63 -29.81
N PRO A 71 -7.18 26.24 -30.51
CA PRO A 71 -6.91 27.41 -31.37
C PRO A 71 -6.35 28.62 -30.60
N TRP A 72 -6.68 28.77 -29.32
CA TRP A 72 -6.19 29.86 -28.48
C TRP A 72 -4.73 29.67 -28.10
N TYR A 73 -4.31 28.43 -27.82
CA TYR A 73 -2.90 28.12 -27.56
C TYR A 73 -2.03 28.29 -28.82
N GLU A 74 -2.56 27.96 -30.00
CA GLU A 74 -1.88 28.24 -31.27
C GLU A 74 -1.67 29.73 -31.49
N ARG A 75 -2.72 30.55 -31.36
CA ARG A 75 -2.61 32.00 -31.51
C ARG A 75 -1.72 32.63 -30.45
N ALA A 76 -1.76 32.13 -29.21
CA ALA A 76 -0.88 32.58 -28.14
C ALA A 76 0.59 32.27 -28.43
N TRP A 77 0.88 31.09 -28.97
CA TRP A 77 2.22 30.72 -29.40
C TRP A 77 2.73 31.60 -30.54
N GLU A 78 1.92 31.83 -31.58
CA GLU A 78 2.25 32.73 -32.69
C GLU A 78 2.51 34.18 -32.23
N ALA A 79 1.82 34.61 -31.17
CA ALA A 79 2.05 35.90 -30.54
C ALA A 79 3.27 35.94 -29.60
N GLY A 80 4.08 34.88 -29.52
CA GLY A 80 5.32 34.82 -28.75
C GLY A 80 5.16 34.41 -27.29
N VAL A 81 4.02 33.85 -26.88
CA VAL A 81 3.82 33.37 -25.50
C VAL A 81 4.46 31.98 -25.34
N ALA A 82 5.69 31.92 -24.82
CA ALA A 82 6.46 30.67 -24.70
C ALA A 82 5.75 29.53 -23.91
N PRO A 83 5.09 29.78 -22.76
CA PRO A 83 4.34 28.75 -22.05
C PRO A 83 3.20 28.12 -22.87
N ALA A 84 2.62 28.88 -23.81
CA ALA A 84 1.54 28.39 -24.65
C ALA A 84 2.03 27.31 -25.63
N GLY A 85 3.28 27.41 -26.10
CA GLY A 85 3.89 26.43 -27.00
C GLY A 85 4.06 25.05 -26.34
N LEU A 86 4.40 25.02 -25.05
CA LEU A 86 4.49 23.78 -24.27
C LEU A 86 3.12 23.11 -24.12
N VAL A 87 2.10 23.88 -23.72
CA VAL A 87 0.74 23.35 -23.54
C VAL A 87 0.15 22.90 -24.87
N LEU A 88 0.40 23.63 -25.96
CA LEU A 88 0.04 23.21 -27.33
C LEU A 88 0.67 21.86 -27.67
N ALA A 89 1.98 21.70 -27.43
CA ALA A 89 2.68 20.45 -27.68
C ALA A 89 2.09 19.29 -26.86
N GLN A 90 1.83 19.51 -25.57
CA GLN A 90 1.21 18.51 -24.70
C GLN A 90 -0.18 18.09 -25.19
N LEU A 91 -1.05 19.03 -25.55
CA LEU A 91 -2.41 18.75 -26.03
C LEU A 91 -2.44 17.99 -27.36
N VAL A 92 -1.47 18.26 -28.24
CA VAL A 92 -1.40 17.67 -29.58
C VAL A 92 -0.74 16.29 -29.54
N LEU A 93 0.30 16.11 -28.73
CA LEU A 93 1.08 14.89 -28.67
C LEU A 93 0.46 13.84 -27.73
N SER A 94 -0.39 14.24 -26.78
CA SER A 94 -1.17 13.32 -25.95
C SER A 94 -2.45 12.80 -26.64
N ALA A 95 -2.67 13.12 -27.91
CA ALA A 95 -3.87 12.77 -28.66
C ALA A 95 -3.75 11.40 -29.37
N PRO A 96 -4.74 10.50 -29.28
CA PRO A 96 -4.83 9.34 -30.18
C PRO A 96 -5.10 9.81 -31.62
N ASP A 97 -4.56 9.05 -32.58
CA ASP A 97 -4.38 9.44 -33.98
C ASP A 97 -5.65 10.03 -34.64
N GLY A 98 -5.48 11.24 -35.21
CA GLY A 98 -6.58 12.05 -35.74
C GLY A 98 -6.29 13.55 -35.80
N VAL A 99 -5.16 14.02 -35.25
CA VAL A 99 -4.71 15.41 -35.38
C VAL A 99 -4.01 15.61 -36.72
N ALA A 100 -4.38 16.67 -37.46
CA ALA A 100 -3.78 17.00 -38.75
C ALA A 100 -2.25 17.07 -38.67
N SER A 101 -1.57 16.42 -39.63
CA SER A 101 -0.10 16.34 -39.69
C SER A 101 0.58 17.72 -39.61
N ALA A 102 -0.02 18.75 -40.22
CA ALA A 102 0.48 20.13 -40.17
C ALA A 102 0.49 20.72 -38.75
N LEU A 103 -0.54 20.42 -37.95
CA LEU A 103 -0.69 20.90 -36.59
C LEU A 103 0.28 20.17 -35.65
N ARG A 104 0.52 18.87 -35.89
CA ARG A 104 1.54 18.08 -35.20
C ARG A 104 2.95 18.61 -35.47
N ALA A 105 3.27 18.96 -36.71
CA ALA A 105 4.55 19.57 -37.06
C ALA A 105 4.75 20.96 -36.39
N LYS A 106 3.68 21.76 -36.31
CA LYS A 106 3.69 23.05 -35.61
C LYS A 106 3.89 22.90 -34.10
N ALA A 107 3.26 21.90 -33.49
CA ALA A 107 3.43 21.55 -32.09
C ALA A 107 4.87 21.11 -31.74
N LEU A 108 5.51 20.33 -32.61
CA LEU A 108 6.92 19.95 -32.43
C LEU A 108 7.87 21.15 -32.52
N ARG A 109 7.65 22.09 -33.46
CA ARG A 109 8.42 23.34 -33.52
C ARG A 109 8.23 24.20 -32.27
N ALA A 110 7.01 24.25 -31.74
CA ALA A 110 6.72 24.95 -30.49
C ALA A 110 7.44 24.29 -29.29
N LEU A 111 7.52 22.96 -29.26
CA LEU A 111 8.24 22.20 -28.24
C LEU A 111 9.75 22.47 -28.29
N GLU A 112 10.36 22.47 -29.48
CA GLU A 112 11.78 22.80 -29.64
C GLU A 112 12.10 24.22 -29.19
N ALA A 113 11.25 25.19 -29.54
CA ALA A 113 11.45 26.57 -29.12
C ALA A 113 11.26 26.76 -27.61
N ALA A 114 10.31 26.05 -27.00
CA ALA A 114 10.12 26.00 -25.55
C ALA A 114 11.32 25.35 -24.83
N ALA A 115 11.92 24.32 -25.42
CA ALA A 115 13.13 23.67 -24.89
C ALA A 115 14.35 24.58 -24.97
N ARG A 116 14.53 25.32 -26.08
CA ARG A 116 15.59 26.35 -26.21
C ARG A 116 15.41 27.49 -25.22
N ALA A 117 14.17 27.82 -24.85
CA ALA A 117 13.85 28.77 -23.79
C ALA A 117 14.13 28.24 -22.37
N GLY A 118 14.63 27.00 -22.23
CA GLY A 118 15.03 26.41 -20.96
C GLY A 118 13.87 25.92 -20.09
N LEU A 119 12.68 25.71 -20.65
CA LEU A 119 11.55 25.18 -19.89
C LEU A 119 11.79 23.68 -19.57
N PRO A 120 11.89 23.28 -18.29
CA PRO A 120 12.28 21.93 -17.90
C PRO A 120 11.28 20.86 -18.37
N ASP A 121 10.00 21.21 -18.41
CA ASP A 121 8.94 20.32 -18.89
C ASP A 121 9.00 20.13 -20.42
N ALA A 122 9.48 21.13 -21.17
CA ALA A 122 9.68 21.02 -22.62
C ALA A 122 10.85 20.09 -22.95
N LEU A 123 11.97 20.19 -22.22
CA LEU A 123 13.12 19.29 -22.35
C LEU A 123 12.73 17.83 -22.03
N ARG A 124 11.94 17.63 -20.98
CA ARG A 124 11.43 16.30 -20.61
C ARG A 124 10.56 15.69 -21.72
N LEU A 125 9.63 16.47 -22.27
CA LEU A 125 8.75 16.02 -23.36
C LEU A 125 9.51 15.77 -24.65
N GLN A 126 10.52 16.60 -24.97
CA GLN A 126 11.36 16.41 -26.14
C GLN A 126 12.15 15.09 -26.05
N ALA A 127 12.73 14.77 -24.88
CA ALA A 127 13.43 13.51 -24.66
C ALA A 127 12.50 12.29 -24.82
N GLN A 128 11.27 12.39 -24.31
CA GLN A 128 10.24 11.35 -24.48
C GLN A 128 9.91 11.15 -25.97
N HIS A 129 9.72 12.22 -26.75
CA HIS A 129 9.43 12.09 -28.18
C HIS A 129 10.62 11.62 -29.02
N ALA A 130 11.84 12.05 -28.71
CA ALA A 130 13.04 11.55 -29.36
C ALA A 130 13.20 10.03 -29.16
N SER A 131 12.94 9.54 -27.94
CA SER A 131 12.96 8.10 -27.65
C SER A 131 11.86 7.32 -28.38
N ALA A 132 10.66 7.89 -28.51
CA ALA A 132 9.55 7.27 -29.25
C ALA A 132 9.78 7.26 -30.77
N ALA A 133 10.38 8.32 -31.33
CA ALA A 133 10.76 8.38 -32.74
C ALA A 133 11.92 7.43 -33.07
N LEU A 134 12.89 7.28 -32.16
CA LEU A 134 13.95 6.27 -32.26
C LEU A 134 13.38 4.85 -32.17
N ALA A 135 12.40 4.60 -31.30
CA ALA A 135 11.70 3.32 -31.23
C ALA A 135 10.87 3.01 -32.49
N ALA A 136 10.23 4.02 -33.10
CA ALA A 136 9.50 3.87 -34.36
C ALA A 136 10.44 3.69 -35.57
N GLY A 137 11.59 4.36 -35.58
CA GLY A 137 12.66 4.18 -36.58
C GLY A 137 13.37 2.82 -36.49
N ALA A 138 13.44 2.23 -35.28
CA ALA A 138 14.00 0.90 -35.05
C ALA A 138 13.17 -0.25 -35.65
N HIS A 139 11.94 -0.01 -36.10
CA HIS A 139 11.15 -0.97 -36.88
C HIS A 139 11.35 -0.84 -38.41
N GLY A 140 12.15 0.13 -38.87
CA GLY A 140 12.45 0.36 -40.30
C GLY A 140 13.92 0.22 -40.70
N ALA A 141 14.86 0.15 -39.75
CA ALA A 141 16.29 0.08 -40.06
C ALA A 141 16.98 -1.06 -39.31
N ALA A 142 16.96 -2.25 -39.91
CA ALA A 142 17.95 -3.27 -39.62
C ALA A 142 19.29 -2.78 -40.20
N GLY A 143 20.17 -2.26 -39.33
CA GLY A 143 21.53 -1.90 -39.72
C GLY A 143 21.94 -0.52 -39.23
N GLU A 144 22.20 -0.41 -37.93
CA GLU A 144 23.41 0.22 -37.36
C GLU A 144 23.28 0.18 -35.84
N ARG A 145 24.16 -0.61 -35.20
CA ARG A 145 24.32 -0.58 -33.74
C ARG A 145 24.81 0.83 -33.37
N PRO A 146 24.09 1.60 -32.54
CA PRO A 146 24.69 2.80 -31.99
C PRO A 146 25.84 2.37 -31.08
N ALA A 147 27.05 2.77 -31.45
CA ALA A 147 28.24 2.58 -30.65
C ALA A 147 28.01 3.18 -29.25
N VAL A 148 28.35 2.40 -28.24
CA VAL A 148 28.39 2.84 -26.84
C VAL A 148 29.32 4.05 -26.78
N PRO A 149 28.92 5.19 -26.19
CA PRO A 149 29.87 6.26 -25.94
C PRO A 149 30.88 5.73 -24.91
N GLU A 150 32.14 5.59 -25.33
CA GLU A 150 33.30 5.30 -24.49
C GLU A 150 33.59 6.48 -23.54
N GLY A 151 32.63 6.78 -22.67
CA GLY A 151 32.76 7.74 -21.58
C GLY A 151 32.76 6.99 -20.26
N GLU A 152 33.78 7.26 -19.44
CA GLU A 152 34.09 6.66 -18.13
C GLU A 152 32.92 5.94 -17.42
N PRO A 153 33.11 4.66 -17.03
CA PRO A 153 32.04 3.80 -16.53
C PRO A 153 31.44 4.24 -15.19
N ASP A 154 32.03 5.23 -14.51
CA ASP A 154 31.71 5.55 -13.11
C ASP A 154 31.17 6.98 -12.92
N ARG A 155 30.33 7.43 -13.85
CA ARG A 155 29.57 8.68 -13.67
C ARG A 155 28.27 8.41 -12.90
N PRO A 156 27.97 9.18 -11.84
CA PRO A 156 26.74 8.99 -11.04
C PRO A 156 25.45 9.07 -11.87
N ASP A 157 25.48 9.86 -12.94
CA ASP A 157 24.36 10.02 -13.87
C ASP A 157 23.98 8.72 -14.60
N HIS A 158 24.97 7.84 -14.85
CA HIS A 158 24.73 6.54 -15.49
C HIS A 158 23.93 5.60 -14.59
N TYR A 159 24.25 5.54 -13.30
CA TYR A 159 23.51 4.71 -12.34
C TYR A 159 22.08 5.23 -12.13
N ALA A 160 21.88 6.55 -12.14
CA ALA A 160 20.54 7.15 -12.07
C ALA A 160 19.67 6.79 -13.29
N ALA A 161 20.25 6.76 -14.49
CA ALA A 161 19.54 6.32 -15.69
C ALA A 161 19.19 4.82 -15.64
N LEU A 162 20.10 3.97 -15.15
CA LEU A 162 19.84 2.54 -14.96
C LEU A 162 18.77 2.28 -13.89
N ASP A 163 18.72 3.13 -12.86
CA ASP A 163 17.66 3.11 -11.84
C ASP A 163 16.29 3.39 -12.41
N LEU A 164 16.19 4.36 -13.31
CA LEU A 164 14.95 4.66 -14.03
C LEU A 164 14.57 3.50 -14.95
N ALA A 165 15.54 2.96 -15.70
CA ALA A 165 15.33 1.84 -16.61
C ALA A 165 14.81 0.59 -15.87
N TRP A 166 15.36 0.27 -14.70
CA TRP A 166 14.88 -0.84 -13.87
C TRP A 166 13.39 -0.73 -13.49
N ARG A 167 12.89 0.50 -13.31
CA ARG A 167 11.49 0.74 -12.90
C ARG A 167 10.52 0.78 -14.08
N GLN A 168 10.99 1.21 -15.25
CA GLN A 168 10.10 1.55 -16.38
C GLN A 168 10.23 0.62 -17.58
N GLN A 169 11.33 -0.11 -17.72
CA GLN A 169 11.63 -0.92 -18.90
C GLN A 169 11.57 -2.42 -18.60
N PRO A 170 11.35 -3.27 -19.62
CA PRO A 170 11.49 -4.72 -19.48
C PRO A 170 12.90 -5.11 -19.02
N ARG A 171 12.99 -6.20 -18.23
CA ARG A 171 14.24 -6.69 -17.64
C ARG A 171 15.34 -6.96 -18.68
N ALA A 172 14.98 -7.46 -19.86
CA ALA A 172 15.91 -7.71 -20.95
C ALA A 172 16.57 -6.42 -21.48
N VAL A 173 15.80 -5.33 -21.60
CA VAL A 173 16.32 -4.02 -22.06
C VAL A 173 17.23 -3.40 -21.01
N PHE A 174 16.85 -3.50 -19.73
CA PHE A 174 17.72 -3.10 -18.63
C PHE A 174 19.05 -3.86 -18.67
N LEU A 175 19.02 -5.19 -18.80
CA LEU A 175 20.23 -6.02 -18.83
C LEU A 175 21.15 -5.67 -20.00
N ALA A 176 20.60 -5.38 -21.18
CA ALA A 176 21.41 -5.01 -22.34
C ALA A 176 22.32 -3.80 -22.07
N HIS A 177 21.84 -2.84 -21.26
CA HIS A 177 22.61 -1.65 -20.88
C HIS A 177 23.43 -1.84 -19.59
N ALA A 178 22.90 -2.58 -18.62
CA ALA A 178 23.50 -2.73 -17.30
C ALA A 178 24.63 -3.76 -17.25
N LEU A 179 24.53 -4.83 -18.05
CA LEU A 179 25.44 -5.99 -17.97
C LEU A 179 26.90 -5.67 -18.37
N PRO A 180 27.18 -4.86 -19.41
CA PRO A 180 28.56 -4.47 -19.73
C PRO A 180 29.25 -3.72 -18.58
N LEU A 181 28.51 -2.82 -17.91
CA LEU A 181 29.01 -2.06 -16.76
C LEU A 181 29.23 -2.99 -15.55
N ALA A 182 28.28 -3.87 -15.24
CA ALA A 182 28.41 -4.84 -14.17
C ALA A 182 29.63 -5.77 -14.38
N ARG A 183 29.86 -6.25 -15.61
CA ARG A 183 31.04 -7.05 -15.96
C ARG A 183 32.35 -6.26 -15.82
N ALA A 184 32.35 -4.99 -16.21
CA ALA A 184 33.52 -4.13 -16.05
C ALA A 184 33.89 -3.93 -14.58
N LEU A 185 32.90 -3.68 -13.71
CA LEU A 185 33.09 -3.53 -12.26
C LEU A 185 33.66 -4.79 -11.62
N VAL A 186 33.23 -5.96 -12.09
CA VAL A 186 33.57 -7.24 -11.46
C VAL A 186 34.87 -7.84 -12.00
N ARG A 187 35.46 -7.26 -13.05
CA ARG A 187 36.75 -7.71 -13.59
C ARG A 187 37.88 -7.63 -12.56
N ASP A 188 37.97 -6.52 -11.84
CA ASP A 188 38.99 -6.27 -10.81
C ASP A 188 38.48 -6.58 -9.39
N ALA A 189 37.22 -7.02 -9.28
CA ALA A 189 36.61 -7.40 -8.02
C ALA A 189 37.03 -8.82 -7.59
N PRO A 190 37.03 -9.10 -6.29
CA PRO A 190 37.25 -10.44 -5.75
C PRO A 190 36.26 -11.48 -6.32
N PRO A 191 36.63 -12.77 -6.29
CA PRO A 191 35.81 -13.82 -6.88
C PRO A 191 34.51 -14.06 -6.11
N ASP A 192 34.52 -13.88 -4.79
CA ASP A 192 33.41 -14.21 -3.90
C ASP A 192 33.29 -13.23 -2.71
N ALA A 193 32.16 -13.31 -2.00
CA ALA A 193 31.89 -12.46 -0.85
C ALA A 193 32.90 -12.63 0.30
N GLU A 194 33.51 -13.81 0.47
CA GLU A 194 34.48 -14.03 1.54
C GLU A 194 35.84 -13.43 1.21
N SER A 195 36.31 -13.55 -0.04
CA SER A 195 37.51 -12.84 -0.49
C SER A 195 37.30 -11.33 -0.47
N ALA A 196 36.11 -10.84 -0.80
CA ALA A 196 35.77 -9.42 -0.67
C ALA A 196 35.93 -8.91 0.77
N ARG A 197 35.39 -9.67 1.72
CA ARG A 197 35.51 -9.37 3.14
C ARG A 197 36.97 -9.41 3.63
N LEU A 198 37.77 -10.39 3.20
CA LEU A 198 39.17 -10.53 3.61
C LEU A 198 40.08 -9.48 2.96
N GLY A 199 39.81 -9.13 1.71
CA GLY A 199 40.56 -8.14 0.94
C GLY A 199 40.14 -6.69 1.18
N GLY A 200 39.12 -6.45 2.03
CA GLY A 200 38.62 -5.10 2.32
C GLY A 200 37.94 -4.42 1.14
N TRP A 201 37.46 -5.18 0.15
CA TRP A 201 36.80 -4.63 -1.02
C TRP A 201 35.43 -4.06 -0.65
N GLN A 202 35.18 -2.80 -1.00
CA GLN A 202 33.90 -2.13 -0.79
C GLN A 202 33.49 -1.39 -2.05
N ALA A 203 32.27 -1.66 -2.52
CA ALA A 203 31.69 -0.94 -3.64
C ALA A 203 30.74 0.17 -3.15
N PRO A 204 30.68 1.33 -3.83
CA PRO A 204 29.66 2.34 -3.62
C PRO A 204 28.24 1.78 -3.70
N PRO A 205 27.26 2.35 -2.98
CA PRO A 205 25.87 1.85 -2.96
C PRO A 205 25.22 1.72 -4.35
N ALA A 206 25.55 2.62 -5.29
CA ALA A 206 25.03 2.58 -6.65
C ALA A 206 25.53 1.36 -7.44
N GLN A 207 26.80 0.99 -7.24
CA GLN A 207 27.42 -0.19 -7.84
C GLN A 207 26.85 -1.48 -7.22
N VAL A 208 26.69 -1.51 -5.91
CA VAL A 208 26.04 -2.61 -5.18
C VAL A 208 24.62 -2.87 -5.71
N LEU A 209 23.85 -1.79 -5.89
CA LEU A 209 22.48 -1.86 -6.40
C LEU A 209 22.43 -2.33 -7.86
N LEU A 210 23.37 -1.88 -8.69
CA LEU A 210 23.52 -2.36 -10.07
C LEU A 210 23.75 -3.86 -10.11
N LEU A 211 24.73 -4.36 -9.33
CA LEU A 211 25.05 -5.78 -9.25
C LEU A 211 23.86 -6.62 -8.77
N SER A 212 23.16 -6.17 -7.72
CA SER A 212 21.96 -6.83 -7.22
C SER A 212 20.88 -6.96 -8.29
N ARG A 213 20.62 -5.89 -9.05
CA ARG A 213 19.59 -5.89 -10.10
C ARG A 213 19.98 -6.70 -11.33
N CYS A 214 21.25 -6.68 -11.72
CA CYS A 214 21.75 -7.57 -12.76
C CYS A 214 21.57 -9.03 -12.34
N ALA A 215 21.91 -9.38 -11.09
CA ALA A 215 21.69 -10.73 -10.57
C ALA A 215 20.22 -11.14 -10.57
N GLN A 216 19.30 -10.22 -10.26
CA GLN A 216 17.84 -10.48 -10.27
C GLN A 216 17.26 -10.62 -11.68
N ALA A 217 17.78 -9.89 -12.66
CA ALA A 217 17.26 -9.94 -14.02
C ALA A 217 17.82 -11.10 -14.85
N LEU A 218 19.00 -11.62 -14.50
CA LEU A 218 19.58 -12.79 -15.15
C LEU A 218 18.73 -14.03 -14.86
N ALA A 219 18.16 -14.63 -15.91
CA ALA A 219 17.43 -15.88 -15.81
C ALA A 219 18.38 -17.06 -15.52
N ASP A 220 17.88 -18.11 -14.85
CA ASP A 220 18.65 -19.32 -14.51
C ASP A 220 19.27 -20.01 -15.76
N GLY A 221 18.67 -19.84 -16.94
CA GLY A 221 19.16 -20.44 -18.21
C GLY A 221 20.23 -19.63 -18.95
N ASP A 222 20.45 -18.36 -18.60
CA ASP A 222 21.43 -17.47 -19.26
C ASP A 222 22.77 -17.39 -18.50
N ASP A 223 22.88 -18.06 -17.35
CA ASP A 223 24.06 -18.04 -16.48
C ASP A 223 25.20 -18.94 -16.98
N ARG A 224 25.71 -18.63 -18.19
CA ARG A 224 26.74 -19.45 -18.86
C ARG A 224 28.08 -19.54 -18.11
N HIS A 225 28.31 -18.71 -17.08
CA HIS A 225 29.59 -18.61 -16.37
C HIS A 225 29.48 -18.35 -14.84
N GLY A 226 28.31 -18.52 -14.21
CA GLY A 226 28.15 -18.21 -12.78
C GLY A 226 28.19 -16.70 -12.46
N GLU A 227 27.94 -15.85 -13.46
CA GLU A 227 27.97 -14.39 -13.33
C GLU A 227 26.88 -13.91 -12.38
N ARG A 228 25.68 -14.51 -12.46
CA ARG A 228 24.59 -14.18 -11.55
C ARG A 228 24.99 -14.40 -10.10
N GLN A 229 25.59 -15.54 -9.81
CA GLN A 229 26.06 -15.87 -8.47
C GLN A 229 27.11 -14.87 -7.99
N ARG A 230 28.10 -14.55 -8.84
CA ARG A 230 29.17 -13.60 -8.50
C ARG A 230 28.61 -12.21 -8.20
N PHE A 231 27.68 -11.72 -9.02
CA PHE A 231 27.03 -10.43 -8.79
C PHE A 231 26.23 -10.43 -7.48
N CYS A 232 25.51 -11.51 -7.19
CA CYS A 232 24.75 -11.66 -5.95
C CYS A 232 25.67 -11.66 -4.72
N GLU A 233 26.80 -12.36 -4.77
CA GLU A 233 27.76 -12.42 -3.66
C GLU A 233 28.40 -11.07 -3.35
N LEU A 234 28.85 -10.34 -4.38
CA LEU A 234 29.42 -9.01 -4.20
C LEU A 234 28.38 -7.99 -3.73
N ALA A 235 27.15 -8.06 -4.26
CA ALA A 235 26.05 -7.20 -3.82
C ALA A 235 25.62 -7.50 -2.37
N ALA A 236 25.57 -8.77 -1.98
CA ALA A 236 25.26 -9.17 -0.61
C ALA A 236 26.32 -8.68 0.38
N HIS A 237 27.61 -8.77 0.00
CA HIS A 237 28.71 -8.20 0.77
C HIS A 237 28.60 -6.67 0.89
N GLY A 238 28.22 -6.00 -0.20
CA GLY A 238 27.94 -4.56 -0.24
C GLY A 238 26.72 -4.11 0.57
N GLY A 239 25.98 -5.04 1.18
CA GLY A 239 24.88 -4.75 2.08
C GLY A 239 23.48 -4.79 1.44
N ASP A 240 23.34 -5.18 0.17
CA ASP A 240 22.02 -5.25 -0.44
C ASP A 240 21.16 -6.38 0.16
N ARG A 241 20.07 -5.99 0.84
CA ARG A 241 19.17 -6.94 1.51
C ARG A 241 18.58 -8.00 0.57
N THR A 242 18.28 -7.66 -0.69
CA THR A 242 17.68 -8.62 -1.62
C THR A 242 18.68 -9.66 -2.11
N ALA A 243 19.93 -9.24 -2.35
CA ALA A 243 21.04 -10.14 -2.64
C ALA A 243 21.37 -11.04 -1.44
N GLN A 244 21.37 -10.49 -0.21
CA GLN A 244 21.57 -11.29 1.00
C GLN A 244 20.49 -12.36 1.18
N LEU A 245 19.22 -12.02 0.95
CA LEU A 245 18.12 -12.98 0.96
C LEU A 245 18.34 -14.08 -0.10
N ALA A 246 18.56 -13.68 -1.35
CA ALA A 246 18.74 -14.62 -2.46
C ALA A 246 19.93 -15.56 -2.22
N LEU A 247 21.05 -15.02 -1.73
CA LEU A 247 22.24 -15.79 -1.41
C LEU A 247 22.01 -16.74 -0.23
N GLY A 248 21.27 -16.29 0.79
CA GLY A 248 20.87 -17.12 1.92
C GLY A 248 20.01 -18.31 1.51
N LEU A 249 18.99 -18.06 0.68
CA LEU A 249 18.11 -19.08 0.11
C LEU A 249 18.89 -20.08 -0.77
N TRP A 250 19.84 -19.58 -1.57
CA TRP A 250 20.71 -20.41 -2.41
C TRP A 250 21.60 -21.34 -1.58
N PHE A 251 22.25 -20.82 -0.53
CA PHE A 251 23.05 -21.67 0.38
C PHE A 251 22.19 -22.70 1.11
N ALA A 252 20.95 -22.36 1.44
CA ALA A 252 20.01 -23.26 2.07
C ALA A 252 19.32 -24.24 1.10
N ARG A 253 19.47 -24.04 -0.21
CA ARG A 253 18.73 -24.75 -1.27
C ARG A 253 17.22 -24.74 -1.02
N MET A 254 16.69 -23.55 -0.78
CA MET A 254 15.25 -23.37 -0.56
C MET A 254 14.70 -22.19 -1.34
N ASN A 255 13.41 -22.23 -1.65
CA ASN A 255 12.67 -21.08 -2.16
C ASN A 255 12.25 -20.16 -0.99
N CYS A 256 11.63 -19.02 -1.32
CA CYS A 256 11.11 -18.08 -0.32
C CYS A 256 10.04 -18.69 0.60
N ASP A 257 9.35 -19.74 0.15
CA ASP A 257 8.36 -20.48 0.94
C ASP A 257 9.00 -21.50 1.91
N GLY A 258 10.33 -21.71 1.81
CA GLY A 258 11.10 -22.65 2.63
C GLY A 258 10.98 -24.12 2.22
N GLU A 259 10.54 -24.35 0.99
CA GLU A 259 10.56 -25.64 0.32
C GLU A 259 11.94 -25.89 -0.30
N ARG A 260 12.36 -27.15 -0.36
CA ARG A 260 13.68 -27.51 -0.86
C ARG A 260 13.71 -27.48 -2.39
N VAL A 261 14.74 -26.85 -2.94
CA VAL A 261 14.96 -26.73 -4.39
C VAL A 261 16.12 -27.65 -4.81
N SER A 262 15.93 -28.36 -5.93
CA SER A 262 16.94 -29.25 -6.53
C SER A 262 18.09 -28.47 -7.18
N ASP A 263 17.82 -27.25 -7.63
CA ASP A 263 18.75 -26.42 -8.37
C ASP A 263 19.71 -25.68 -7.44
N GLY A 264 20.95 -25.45 -7.91
CA GLY A 264 22.00 -24.76 -7.17
C GLY A 264 23.14 -25.66 -6.70
N ILE A 265 23.74 -25.33 -5.55
CA ILE A 265 24.93 -26.02 -5.03
C ILE A 265 24.73 -27.51 -4.75
N ALA A 266 25.80 -28.28 -4.90
CA ALA A 266 25.81 -29.72 -4.63
C ALA A 266 25.32 -30.06 -3.21
N ALA A 267 25.74 -29.29 -2.21
CA ALA A 267 25.35 -29.47 -0.81
C ALA A 267 24.98 -28.13 -0.15
N ALA A 268 23.91 -28.13 0.63
CA ALA A 268 23.47 -26.95 1.37
C ALA A 268 24.50 -26.56 2.46
N ASN A 269 24.69 -25.25 2.65
CA ASN A 269 25.55 -24.69 3.69
C ASN A 269 24.73 -23.78 4.60
N PHE A 270 24.05 -24.37 5.58
CA PHE A 270 23.14 -23.65 6.47
C PHE A 270 23.84 -22.62 7.35
N LYS A 271 25.12 -22.82 7.70
CA LYS A 271 25.88 -21.81 8.44
C LYS A 271 26.01 -20.50 7.65
N ARG A 272 26.30 -20.59 6.35
CA ARG A 272 26.33 -19.41 5.46
C ARG A 272 24.92 -18.88 5.21
N ALA A 273 23.93 -19.76 5.04
CA ALA A 273 22.54 -19.35 4.86
C ALA A 273 22.02 -18.53 6.03
N ILE A 274 22.18 -19.04 7.26
CA ILE A 274 21.76 -18.35 8.49
C ILE A 274 22.44 -16.99 8.58
N ARG A 275 23.75 -16.89 8.33
CA ARG A 275 24.48 -15.61 8.36
C ARG A 275 23.84 -14.56 7.44
N TRP A 276 23.58 -14.92 6.19
CA TRP A 276 23.03 -13.98 5.20
C TRP A 276 21.55 -13.66 5.43
N LEU A 277 20.75 -14.66 5.79
CA LEU A 277 19.33 -14.45 6.10
C LEU A 277 19.14 -13.59 7.35
N THR A 278 19.99 -13.75 8.37
CA THR A 278 19.94 -12.89 9.56
C THR A 278 20.22 -11.44 9.19
N GLN A 279 21.23 -11.16 8.37
CA GLN A 279 21.51 -9.80 7.88
C GLN A 279 20.36 -9.23 7.05
N ALA A 280 19.78 -10.02 6.14
CA ALA A 280 18.63 -9.61 5.35
C ALA A 280 17.40 -9.30 6.23
N GLY A 281 17.17 -10.12 7.26
CA GLY A 281 16.09 -9.94 8.24
C GLY A 281 16.28 -8.70 9.10
N GLU A 282 17.50 -8.44 9.58
CA GLU A 282 17.87 -7.22 10.32
C GLU A 282 17.65 -5.95 9.48
N GLN A 283 17.78 -6.04 8.15
CA GLN A 283 17.48 -4.97 7.20
C GLN A 283 16.00 -4.84 6.82
N GLY A 284 15.11 -5.54 7.51
CA GLY A 284 13.68 -5.39 7.34
C GLY A 284 13.03 -6.30 6.30
N LEU A 285 13.68 -7.40 5.88
CA LEU A 285 13.04 -8.41 5.02
C LEU A 285 12.36 -9.51 5.84
N ALA A 286 11.03 -9.53 5.81
CA ALA A 286 10.23 -10.52 6.56
C ALA A 286 10.43 -11.95 6.01
N ASP A 287 10.63 -12.10 4.70
CA ASP A 287 10.89 -13.39 4.03
C ASP A 287 12.15 -14.06 4.57
N ALA A 288 13.17 -13.28 4.95
CA ALA A 288 14.41 -13.81 5.50
C ALA A 288 14.19 -14.45 6.88
N TRP A 289 13.41 -13.79 7.74
CA TRP A 289 13.01 -14.35 9.04
C TRP A 289 12.12 -15.58 8.87
N PHE A 290 11.23 -15.58 7.88
CA PHE A 290 10.41 -16.75 7.58
C PHE A 290 11.28 -17.94 7.14
N ALA A 291 12.22 -17.73 6.22
CA ALA A 291 13.18 -18.75 5.77
C ALA A 291 14.04 -19.28 6.92
N LEU A 292 14.54 -18.42 7.81
CA LEU A 292 15.24 -18.82 9.04
C LEU A 292 14.39 -19.73 9.92
N SER A 293 13.10 -19.42 10.09
CA SER A 293 12.19 -20.29 10.85
C SER A 293 12.12 -21.71 10.26
N ARG A 294 12.16 -21.83 8.92
CA ARG A 294 12.11 -23.11 8.22
C ARG A 294 13.42 -23.90 8.36
N ILE A 295 14.56 -23.21 8.43
CA ILE A 295 15.86 -23.82 8.73
C ILE A 295 15.85 -24.43 10.14
N TYR A 296 15.41 -23.68 11.16
CA TYR A 296 15.48 -24.14 12.55
C TYR A 296 14.48 -25.25 12.93
N ILE A 297 13.37 -25.40 12.20
CA ILE A 297 12.37 -26.46 12.45
C ILE A 297 12.85 -27.83 11.99
N LYS A 298 13.55 -27.87 10.86
CA LYS A 298 13.87 -29.10 10.16
C LYS A 298 15.18 -29.68 10.70
N PRO A 299 15.18 -30.91 11.27
CA PRO A 299 16.38 -31.51 11.83
C PRO A 299 17.45 -31.78 10.76
N GLU A 300 17.08 -31.76 9.48
CA GLU A 300 18.01 -31.92 8.37
C GLU A 300 18.89 -30.67 8.11
N PHE A 301 18.52 -29.51 8.67
CA PHE A 301 19.03 -28.21 8.22
C PHE A 301 19.86 -27.43 9.25
N SER A 302 19.73 -27.71 10.55
CA SER A 302 20.63 -27.19 11.59
C SER A 302 20.51 -28.05 12.85
N GLN A 303 21.25 -27.71 13.92
CA GLN A 303 20.81 -28.13 15.26
C GLN A 303 19.38 -27.61 15.44
N ARG A 304 18.41 -28.52 15.46
CA ARG A 304 16.99 -28.19 15.54
C ARG A 304 16.73 -27.36 16.80
N SER A 305 16.12 -26.19 16.63
CA SER A 305 15.74 -25.32 17.75
C SER A 305 14.33 -24.80 17.53
N VAL A 306 13.37 -25.41 18.24
CA VAL A 306 11.96 -25.01 18.15
C VAL A 306 11.77 -23.57 18.67
N ALA A 307 12.53 -23.18 19.70
CA ALA A 307 12.47 -21.85 20.27
C ALA A 307 12.97 -20.78 19.29
N GLU A 308 14.10 -21.01 18.62
CA GLU A 308 14.63 -20.07 17.62
C GLU A 308 13.74 -20.00 16.38
N ALA A 309 13.18 -21.14 15.95
CA ALA A 309 12.20 -21.18 14.89
C ALA A 309 10.97 -20.31 15.19
N GLN A 310 10.40 -20.45 16.39
CA GLN A 310 9.26 -19.66 16.83
C GLN A 310 9.60 -18.17 16.90
N ALA A 311 10.76 -17.81 17.46
CA ALA A 311 11.21 -16.42 17.53
C ALA A 311 11.37 -15.80 16.12
N CYS A 312 11.94 -16.54 15.17
CA CYS A 312 12.06 -16.07 13.78
C CYS A 312 10.68 -15.94 13.10
N LEU A 313 9.78 -16.89 13.34
CA LEU A 313 8.42 -16.85 12.80
C LEU A 313 7.63 -15.64 13.34
N GLU A 314 7.72 -15.37 14.63
CA GLU A 314 7.08 -14.20 15.25
C GLU A 314 7.64 -12.89 14.68
N ARG A 315 8.97 -12.77 14.51
CA ARG A 315 9.58 -11.60 13.84
C ARG A 315 9.06 -11.42 12.41
N ALA A 316 8.97 -12.49 11.63
CA ALA A 316 8.42 -12.44 10.27
C ALA A 316 6.95 -11.98 10.28
N ALA A 317 6.15 -12.48 11.23
CA ALA A 317 4.75 -12.11 11.38
C ALA A 317 4.56 -10.63 11.79
N ASP A 318 5.37 -10.14 12.73
CA ASP A 318 5.42 -8.73 13.16
C ASP A 318 5.74 -7.80 11.99
N MET A 319 6.63 -8.23 11.11
CA MET A 319 7.03 -7.50 9.90
C MET A 319 6.04 -7.61 8.74
N GLY A 320 4.94 -8.32 8.92
CA GLY A 320 3.86 -8.38 7.92
C GLY A 320 3.81 -9.64 7.06
N HIS A 321 4.66 -10.64 7.27
CA HIS A 321 4.68 -11.82 6.41
C HIS A 321 3.40 -12.67 6.56
N SER A 322 2.59 -12.76 5.50
CA SER A 322 1.26 -13.42 5.50
C SER A 322 1.29 -14.87 6.03
N ALA A 323 2.19 -15.72 5.50
CA ALA A 323 2.26 -17.12 5.94
C ALA A 323 2.71 -17.26 7.42
N ALA A 324 3.65 -16.42 7.86
CA ALA A 324 4.09 -16.40 9.26
C ALA A 324 2.96 -15.99 10.20
N GLN A 325 2.17 -14.98 9.84
CA GLN A 325 1.00 -14.57 10.62
C GLN A 325 -0.04 -15.70 10.72
N LEU A 326 -0.33 -16.38 9.60
CA LEU A 326 -1.21 -17.55 9.60
C LEU A 326 -0.69 -18.64 10.55
N GLU A 327 0.59 -19.01 10.45
CA GLU A 327 1.20 -20.03 11.30
C GLU A 327 1.20 -19.63 12.78
N CYS A 328 1.57 -18.38 13.12
CA CYS A 328 1.50 -17.85 14.47
C CYS A 328 0.07 -17.92 15.02
N GLY A 329 -0.93 -17.58 14.21
CA GLY A 329 -2.34 -17.64 14.58
C GLY A 329 -2.84 -19.06 14.84
N ILE A 330 -2.49 -20.01 13.96
CA ILE A 330 -2.82 -21.43 14.14
C ILE A 330 -2.10 -22.01 15.37
N HIS A 331 -0.83 -21.68 15.56
CA HIS A 331 -0.05 -22.13 16.70
C HIS A 331 -0.65 -21.64 18.02
N ALA A 332 -0.96 -20.34 18.13
CA ALA A 332 -1.62 -19.79 19.30
C ALA A 332 -2.96 -20.50 19.57
N TRP A 333 -3.78 -20.74 18.53
CA TRP A 333 -5.04 -21.47 18.70
C TRP A 333 -4.86 -22.90 19.21
N ARG A 334 -3.80 -23.61 18.79
CA ARG A 334 -3.49 -24.96 19.29
C ARG A 334 -3.02 -24.91 20.76
N ALA A 335 -2.29 -23.87 21.13
CA ALA A 335 -1.76 -23.66 22.48
C ALA A 335 -2.78 -23.06 23.48
N ARG A 336 -4.02 -22.77 23.05
CA ARG A 336 -5.04 -22.09 23.87
C ARG A 336 -5.44 -22.76 25.18
N ARG A 337 -5.19 -24.07 25.32
CA ARG A 337 -5.48 -24.78 26.58
C ARG A 337 -4.46 -24.48 27.68
N GLY A 338 -3.24 -24.08 27.31
CA GLY A 338 -2.19 -23.73 28.27
C GLY A 338 -2.26 -22.28 28.74
N ASP A 339 -2.80 -21.38 27.92
CA ASP A 339 -3.00 -19.98 28.24
C ASP A 339 -4.21 -19.44 27.46
N GLU A 340 -5.20 -18.92 28.20
CA GLU A 340 -6.43 -18.36 27.65
C GLU A 340 -6.18 -17.11 26.79
N GLN A 341 -5.07 -16.39 26.97
CA GLN A 341 -4.69 -15.25 26.12
C GLN A 341 -4.33 -15.66 24.69
N ASN A 342 -3.96 -16.92 24.46
CA ASN A 342 -3.64 -17.40 23.13
C ASN A 342 -4.84 -17.37 22.17
N ASP A 343 -6.08 -17.38 22.69
CA ASP A 343 -7.29 -17.17 21.88
C ASP A 343 -7.29 -15.76 21.24
N VAL A 344 -6.92 -14.76 22.03
CA VAL A 344 -6.80 -13.36 21.60
C VAL A 344 -5.65 -13.21 20.60
N ARG A 345 -4.48 -13.81 20.90
CA ARG A 345 -3.32 -13.82 19.99
C ARG A 345 -3.64 -14.52 18.66
N ALA A 346 -4.39 -15.62 18.70
CA ALA A 346 -4.83 -16.33 17.51
C ALA A 346 -5.71 -15.45 16.62
N ALA A 347 -6.73 -14.80 17.20
CA ALA A 347 -7.60 -13.89 16.48
C ALA A 347 -6.82 -12.72 15.86
N TYR A 348 -5.86 -12.14 16.59
CA TYR A 348 -5.02 -11.04 16.12
C TYR A 348 -4.25 -11.42 14.85
N TRP A 349 -3.50 -12.52 14.90
CA TRP A 349 -2.64 -12.93 13.80
C TRP A 349 -3.44 -13.39 12.58
N LEU A 350 -4.52 -14.15 12.80
CA LEU A 350 -5.37 -14.60 11.73
C LEU A 350 -6.13 -13.43 11.05
N GLN A 351 -6.52 -12.39 11.79
CA GLN A 351 -7.09 -11.17 11.20
C GLN A 351 -6.10 -10.47 10.28
N LYS A 352 -4.84 -10.31 10.71
CA LYS A 352 -3.80 -9.72 9.85
C LYS A 352 -3.56 -10.55 8.59
N ALA A 353 -3.44 -11.87 8.71
CA ALA A 353 -3.28 -12.75 7.55
C ALA A 353 -4.49 -12.73 6.60
N ALA A 354 -5.72 -12.69 7.15
CA ALA A 354 -6.95 -12.60 6.37
C ALA A 354 -7.09 -11.25 5.64
N ALA A 355 -6.63 -10.16 6.24
CA ALA A 355 -6.58 -8.84 5.62
C ALA A 355 -5.63 -8.79 4.42
N GLN A 356 -4.59 -9.63 4.41
CA GLN A 356 -3.68 -9.83 3.28
C GLN A 356 -4.21 -10.82 2.23
N GLY A 357 -5.45 -11.31 2.37
CA GLY A 357 -6.09 -12.18 1.40
C GLY A 357 -5.96 -13.68 1.66
N SER A 358 -5.36 -14.12 2.77
CA SER A 358 -5.26 -15.54 3.10
C SER A 358 -6.64 -16.17 3.33
N ALA A 359 -7.04 -17.07 2.43
CA ALA A 359 -8.30 -17.80 2.53
C ALA A 359 -8.31 -18.77 3.73
N GLU A 360 -7.16 -19.40 4.01
CA GLU A 360 -7.01 -20.28 5.17
C GLU A 360 -7.16 -19.51 6.49
N ALA A 361 -6.59 -18.31 6.58
CA ALA A 361 -6.77 -17.45 7.76
C ALA A 361 -8.25 -17.07 7.95
N ARG A 362 -8.95 -16.73 6.88
CA ARG A 362 -10.39 -16.42 6.91
C ARG A 362 -11.23 -17.61 7.38
N ALA A 363 -10.95 -18.80 6.85
CA ALA A 363 -11.62 -20.03 7.26
C ALA A 363 -11.34 -20.38 8.73
N ALA A 364 -10.09 -20.19 9.18
CA ALA A 364 -9.72 -20.35 10.58
C ALA A 364 -10.47 -19.36 11.47
N LEU A 365 -10.54 -18.06 11.10
CA LEU A 365 -11.31 -17.05 11.83
C LEU A 365 -12.79 -17.44 11.98
N ALA A 366 -13.44 -17.85 10.89
CA ALA A 366 -14.84 -18.26 10.92
C ALA A 366 -15.10 -19.43 11.88
N ARG A 367 -14.11 -20.31 12.06
CA ARG A 367 -14.19 -21.45 13.01
C ARG A 367 -13.95 -21.04 14.46
N ILE A 368 -13.04 -20.09 14.72
CA ILE A 368 -12.67 -19.69 16.09
C ILE A 368 -13.55 -18.58 16.67
N ALA A 369 -14.05 -17.70 15.81
CA ALA A 369 -14.89 -16.56 16.12
C ALA A 369 -16.03 -16.49 15.10
N PRO A 370 -16.94 -17.48 15.10
CA PRO A 370 -18.08 -17.49 14.20
C PRO A 370 -18.93 -16.26 14.43
N ASP A 371 -19.53 -15.75 13.34
CA ASP A 371 -20.57 -14.74 13.48
C ASP A 371 -21.72 -15.32 14.29
N GLY A 372 -22.17 -14.57 15.30
CA GLY A 372 -23.40 -14.92 16.00
C GLY A 372 -24.59 -14.69 15.10
N ASP A 373 -25.61 -15.53 15.23
CA ASP A 373 -26.92 -15.27 14.65
C ASP A 373 -27.40 -13.88 15.08
N ALA A 374 -28.19 -13.23 14.21
CA ALA A 374 -28.76 -11.92 14.53
C ALA A 374 -29.45 -12.01 15.90
N ALA A 375 -29.25 -10.99 16.74
CA ALA A 375 -29.90 -10.92 18.04
C ALA A 375 -31.40 -10.70 17.85
N ASP A 376 -32.15 -11.77 17.53
CA ASP A 376 -33.58 -11.74 17.24
C ASP A 376 -34.38 -11.20 18.43
N TRP A 377 -33.87 -11.41 19.65
CA TRP A 377 -34.41 -10.85 20.89
C TRP A 377 -34.30 -9.31 20.99
N ILE A 378 -33.57 -8.67 20.05
CA ILE A 378 -33.46 -7.21 19.91
C ILE A 378 -33.92 -6.80 18.50
N ALA A 379 -34.97 -7.42 17.96
CA ALA A 379 -35.51 -7.05 16.64
C ALA A 379 -36.04 -5.60 16.61
N ALA A 380 -36.56 -5.08 17.72
CA ALA A 380 -37.11 -3.73 17.78
C ALA A 380 -36.03 -2.64 17.62
N PRO A 381 -36.25 -1.60 16.77
CA PRO A 381 -35.34 -0.46 16.71
C PRO A 381 -35.26 0.21 18.08
N SER A 382 -34.08 0.71 18.45
CA SER A 382 -33.87 1.53 19.65
C SER A 382 -34.94 2.65 19.72
N PRO A 383 -35.93 2.54 20.61
CA PRO A 383 -36.92 3.56 20.90
C PRO A 383 -36.25 4.85 21.35
N ARG A 384 -36.78 5.96 20.81
CA ARG A 384 -36.34 7.31 21.16
C ARG A 384 -36.45 7.50 22.68
N GLY A 385 -35.35 7.90 23.32
CA GLY A 385 -35.33 8.28 24.74
C GLY A 385 -34.72 7.25 25.71
N LEU A 386 -34.50 5.98 25.33
CA LEU A 386 -33.83 5.02 26.23
C LEU A 386 -32.42 5.46 26.61
N ALA A 387 -31.66 5.99 25.64
CA ALA A 387 -30.33 6.53 25.91
C ALA A 387 -30.35 7.68 26.93
N GLY A 388 -31.48 8.40 27.07
CA GLY A 388 -31.64 9.47 28.06
C GLY A 388 -32.09 8.97 29.43
N SER A 389 -32.95 7.95 29.50
CA SER A 389 -33.48 7.45 30.79
C SER A 389 -32.67 6.31 31.40
N GLN A 390 -32.11 5.43 30.58
CA GLN A 390 -31.32 4.26 31.00
C GLN A 390 -30.09 4.09 30.08
N PRO A 391 -29.08 4.97 30.19
CA PRO A 391 -27.92 4.99 29.30
C PRO A 391 -27.11 3.68 29.34
N LEU A 392 -27.00 3.04 30.50
CA LEU A 392 -26.27 1.77 30.67
C LEU A 392 -26.94 0.61 29.95
N LEU A 393 -28.28 0.53 30.04
CA LEU A 393 -29.04 -0.50 29.32
C LEU A 393 -28.98 -0.25 27.81
N ALA A 394 -29.14 1.00 27.38
CA ALA A 394 -29.01 1.38 25.97
C ALA A 394 -27.66 0.95 25.38
N ALA A 395 -26.57 1.21 26.11
CA ALA A 395 -25.22 0.84 25.71
C ALA A 395 -25.04 -0.68 25.58
N ARG A 396 -25.56 -1.48 26.52
CA ARG A 396 -25.54 -2.95 26.42
C ARG A 396 -26.31 -3.45 25.21
N LEU A 397 -27.47 -2.87 24.91
CA LEU A 397 -28.27 -3.23 23.74
C LEU A 397 -27.60 -2.83 22.42
N GLU A 398 -26.92 -1.68 22.37
CA GLU A 398 -26.09 -1.26 21.23
C GLU A 398 -25.00 -2.31 20.97
N LEU A 399 -24.24 -2.69 22.00
CA LEU A 399 -23.22 -3.74 21.89
C LEU A 399 -23.82 -5.07 21.43
N ALA A 400 -24.97 -5.45 21.99
CA ALA A 400 -25.61 -6.70 21.64
C ALA A 400 -26.04 -6.78 20.18
N ARG A 401 -26.55 -5.68 19.60
CA ARG A 401 -26.84 -5.61 18.15
C ARG A 401 -25.57 -5.61 17.30
N LEU A 402 -24.54 -4.88 17.71
CA LEU A 402 -23.31 -4.74 16.92
C LEU A 402 -22.45 -6.02 16.90
N PHE A 403 -22.53 -6.82 17.96
CA PHE A 403 -21.68 -8.00 18.17
C PHE A 403 -22.48 -9.31 18.26
N SER A 404 -23.78 -9.30 17.91
CA SER A 404 -24.67 -10.47 17.96
C SER A 404 -24.59 -11.21 19.31
N LEU A 405 -24.74 -10.45 20.40
CA LEU A 405 -24.74 -11.02 21.75
C LEU A 405 -26.12 -11.57 22.09
N THR A 406 -26.15 -12.73 22.74
CA THR A 406 -27.36 -13.25 23.36
C THR A 406 -27.81 -12.36 24.51
N ARG A 407 -29.06 -12.50 24.94
CA ARG A 407 -29.60 -11.75 26.09
C ARG A 407 -28.75 -11.90 27.35
N ALA A 408 -28.32 -13.12 27.66
CA ALA A 408 -27.48 -13.39 28.82
C ALA A 408 -26.12 -12.69 28.68
N GLU A 409 -25.46 -12.82 27.52
CA GLU A 409 -24.17 -12.17 27.27
C GLU A 409 -24.28 -10.65 27.36
N ALA A 410 -25.27 -10.03 26.72
CA ALA A 410 -25.46 -8.59 26.76
C ALA A 410 -25.58 -8.02 28.20
N LEU A 411 -26.28 -8.75 29.07
CA LEU A 411 -26.53 -8.34 30.45
C LEU A 411 -25.42 -8.77 31.42
N LEU A 412 -24.65 -9.81 31.14
CA LEU A 412 -23.63 -10.34 32.05
C LEU A 412 -22.20 -9.99 31.64
N LEU A 413 -21.98 -9.53 30.40
CA LEU A 413 -20.66 -9.15 29.92
C LEU A 413 -20.09 -8.01 30.76
N ASP A 414 -18.88 -8.23 31.27
CA ASP A 414 -18.02 -7.15 31.73
C ASP A 414 -17.37 -6.50 30.50
N VAL A 415 -17.88 -5.32 30.13
CA VAL A 415 -17.42 -4.59 28.94
C VAL A 415 -15.92 -4.24 29.04
N ARG A 416 -15.41 -3.95 30.24
CA ARG A 416 -14.03 -3.49 30.44
C ARG A 416 -13.05 -4.65 30.27
N ALA A 417 -13.36 -5.81 30.85
CA ALA A 417 -12.52 -7.00 30.73
C ALA A 417 -12.64 -7.67 29.35
N ALA A 418 -13.79 -7.54 28.69
CA ALA A 418 -14.05 -8.18 27.40
C ALA A 418 -13.25 -7.57 26.24
N ASP A 419 -12.96 -6.26 26.27
CA ASP A 419 -12.25 -5.59 25.19
C ASP A 419 -10.76 -5.95 25.13
N GLN A 420 -10.34 -6.53 24.01
CA GLN A 420 -8.94 -6.87 23.73
C GLN A 420 -8.41 -6.15 22.48
N GLY A 421 -9.03 -5.04 22.09
CA GLY A 421 -8.63 -4.22 20.94
C GLY A 421 -9.24 -4.70 19.62
N HIS A 422 -8.80 -5.86 19.11
CA HIS A 422 -9.23 -6.45 17.83
C HIS A 422 -10.36 -7.48 17.95
N CYS A 423 -10.68 -7.90 19.18
CA CYS A 423 -11.80 -8.79 19.47
C CYS A 423 -12.36 -8.54 20.88
N LEU A 424 -13.58 -9.03 21.09
CA LEU A 424 -14.23 -9.16 22.39
C LEU A 424 -14.12 -10.60 22.88
N VAL A 425 -13.68 -10.75 24.11
CA VAL A 425 -13.71 -12.02 24.85
C VAL A 425 -15.00 -12.05 25.65
N VAL A 426 -15.98 -12.82 25.15
CA VAL A 426 -17.25 -13.03 25.85
C VAL A 426 -17.08 -14.22 26.78
N ASP A 427 -16.81 -13.93 28.05
CA ASP A 427 -16.74 -14.94 29.11
C ASP A 427 -17.71 -14.60 30.24
N ILE A 428 -18.85 -15.30 30.25
CA ILE A 428 -19.87 -15.18 31.30
C ILE A 428 -19.96 -16.46 32.15
N ARG A 429 -18.97 -17.35 32.08
CA ARG A 429 -19.00 -18.66 32.78
C ARG A 429 -19.17 -18.51 34.28
N ALA A 430 -18.60 -17.45 34.86
CA ALA A 430 -18.71 -17.14 36.29
C ALA A 430 -20.16 -16.90 36.74
N SER A 431 -21.00 -16.33 35.87
CA SER A 431 -22.40 -15.99 36.18
C SER A 431 -23.41 -16.92 35.49
N TYR A 432 -22.99 -17.65 34.46
CA TYR A 432 -23.82 -18.54 33.65
C TYR A 432 -23.04 -19.80 33.28
N GLY A 433 -23.05 -20.79 34.17
CA GLY A 433 -22.19 -21.98 34.07
C GLY A 433 -22.39 -22.86 32.83
N ARG A 434 -23.52 -22.72 32.12
CA ARG A 434 -23.77 -23.40 30.84
C ARG A 434 -23.15 -22.67 29.63
N SER A 435 -22.67 -21.44 29.82
CA SER A 435 -22.05 -20.66 28.75
C SER A 435 -20.67 -21.18 28.39
N LYS A 436 -20.27 -20.99 27.14
CA LYS A 436 -18.91 -21.23 26.66
C LYS A 436 -18.26 -19.89 26.37
N ARG A 437 -17.01 -19.74 26.80
CA ARG A 437 -16.17 -18.61 26.38
C ARG A 437 -16.07 -18.59 24.86
N ARG A 438 -16.39 -17.45 24.24
CA ARG A 438 -16.29 -17.27 22.78
C ARG A 438 -15.66 -15.92 22.44
N LEU A 439 -15.07 -15.84 21.26
CA LEU A 439 -14.50 -14.63 20.70
C LEU A 439 -15.46 -14.00 19.71
N VAL A 440 -15.59 -12.67 19.74
CA VAL A 440 -16.30 -11.90 18.72
C VAL A 440 -15.34 -10.89 18.12
N LEU A 441 -15.17 -10.90 16.80
CA LEU A 441 -14.21 -10.01 16.15
C LEU A 441 -14.74 -8.58 16.05
N VAL A 442 -13.87 -7.59 16.23
CA VAL A 442 -14.15 -6.20 15.87
C VAL A 442 -13.75 -6.01 14.41
N ARG A 443 -14.75 -5.89 13.54
CA ARG A 443 -14.56 -5.88 12.07
C ARG A 443 -14.67 -4.50 11.45
N THR A 444 -15.42 -3.60 12.08
CA THR A 444 -15.70 -2.26 11.51
C THR A 444 -15.24 -1.14 12.43
N ALA A 445 -14.92 0.01 11.84
CA ALA A 445 -14.63 1.22 12.60
C ALA A 445 -15.83 1.66 13.46
N GLN A 446 -17.07 1.41 13.00
CA GLN A 446 -18.28 1.66 13.78
C GLN A 446 -18.33 0.80 15.05
N GLN A 447 -18.01 -0.50 14.95
CA GLN A 447 -17.94 -1.39 16.10
C GLN A 447 -16.90 -0.92 17.12
N ARG A 448 -15.69 -0.56 16.67
CA ARG A 448 -14.63 -0.02 17.53
C ARG A 448 -15.04 1.27 18.22
N GLN A 449 -15.60 2.22 17.47
CA GLN A 449 -16.06 3.51 18.01
C GLN A 449 -17.17 3.34 19.04
N ALA A 450 -18.14 2.46 18.78
CA ALA A 450 -19.20 2.14 19.72
C ALA A 450 -18.62 1.54 20.99
N LEU A 451 -17.69 0.58 20.86
CA LEU A 451 -17.03 -0.03 22.00
C LEU A 451 -16.26 0.98 22.86
N ASP A 452 -15.48 1.87 22.24
CA ASP A 452 -14.75 2.93 22.95
C ASP A 452 -15.70 3.86 23.72
N ARG A 453 -16.83 4.20 23.10
CA ARG A 453 -17.85 5.05 23.72
C ARG A 453 -18.47 4.36 24.93
N VAL A 454 -18.85 3.10 24.77
CA VAL A 454 -19.49 2.31 25.83
C VAL A 454 -18.50 2.00 26.94
N ALA A 455 -17.26 1.62 26.65
CA ALA A 455 -16.22 1.41 27.65
C ALA A 455 -16.01 2.66 28.52
N ARG A 456 -15.89 3.86 27.91
CA ARG A 456 -15.79 5.13 28.65
C ARG A 456 -17.01 5.42 29.54
N LEU A 457 -18.21 5.09 29.06
CA LEU A 457 -19.43 5.25 29.87
C LEU A 457 -19.38 4.36 31.12
N PHE A 458 -18.92 3.12 30.99
CA PHE A 458 -18.82 2.17 32.09
C PHE A 458 -17.63 2.43 33.03
N GLU A 459 -16.57 3.10 32.57
CA GLU A 459 -15.46 3.54 33.44
C GLU A 459 -15.87 4.58 34.48
N GLN A 460 -16.84 5.43 34.14
CA GLN A 460 -17.31 6.52 34.99
C GLN A 460 -18.38 6.09 36.00
N VAL A 461 -18.75 4.81 36.00
CA VAL A 461 -19.91 4.30 36.71
C VAL A 461 -19.50 3.14 37.63
N ASP A 462 -19.94 3.21 38.88
CA ASP A 462 -19.79 2.08 39.81
C ASP A 462 -20.64 0.90 39.31
N CYS A 463 -19.96 -0.14 38.83
CA CYS A 463 -20.59 -1.38 38.36
C CYS A 463 -20.65 -2.46 39.45
N SER A 464 -20.40 -2.10 40.72
CA SER A 464 -20.60 -2.99 41.87
C SER A 464 -22.10 -3.34 42.04
N LEU A 465 -22.38 -4.34 42.89
CA LEU A 465 -23.75 -4.75 43.23
C LEU A 465 -24.60 -3.61 43.81
N ALA A 466 -23.97 -2.61 44.43
CA ALA A 466 -24.63 -1.45 45.03
C ALA A 466 -24.74 -0.25 44.07
N GLY A 467 -24.03 -0.30 42.94
CA GLY A 467 -24.02 0.76 41.94
C GLY A 467 -25.29 0.82 41.09
N PRO A 468 -25.43 1.85 40.23
CA PRO A 468 -26.59 2.01 39.33
C PRO A 468 -26.76 0.85 38.35
N GLU A 469 -25.70 0.11 38.06
CA GLU A 469 -25.76 -1.12 37.28
C GLU A 469 -26.55 -2.20 38.04
N GLY A 470 -26.15 -2.48 39.27
CA GLY A 470 -26.78 -3.48 40.11
C GLY A 470 -26.48 -4.92 39.69
N ASN A 471 -27.28 -5.85 40.17
CA ASN A 471 -27.14 -7.27 39.87
C ASN A 471 -27.88 -7.68 38.58
N TYR A 472 -27.65 -8.91 38.11
CA TYR A 472 -28.28 -9.45 36.91
C TYR A 472 -29.81 -9.37 36.93
N ARG A 473 -30.46 -9.62 38.08
CA ARG A 473 -31.92 -9.55 38.18
C ARG A 473 -32.45 -8.13 37.98
N GLN A 474 -31.75 -7.12 38.52
CA GLN A 474 -32.10 -5.72 38.33
C GLN A 474 -31.93 -5.30 36.87
N ARG A 475 -30.83 -5.70 36.22
CA ARG A 475 -30.63 -5.52 34.78
C ARG A 475 -31.75 -6.15 33.95
N LEU A 476 -32.10 -7.39 34.25
CA LEU A 476 -33.16 -8.13 33.56
C LEU A 476 -34.53 -7.48 33.80
N TYR A 477 -34.81 -6.99 35.00
CA TYR A 477 -36.04 -6.26 35.31
C TYR A 477 -36.16 -4.98 34.47
N ARG A 478 -35.09 -4.18 34.37
CA ARG A 478 -35.05 -2.98 33.51
C ARG A 478 -35.26 -3.31 32.03
N LEU A 479 -34.69 -4.43 31.58
CA LEU A 479 -34.92 -4.91 30.22
C LEU A 479 -36.39 -5.30 30.00
N LYS A 480 -36.96 -6.11 30.89
CA LYS A 480 -38.35 -6.59 30.79
C LYS A 480 -39.38 -5.47 30.90
N SER A 481 -39.15 -4.49 31.78
CA SER A 481 -40.04 -3.34 31.92
C SER A 481 -40.09 -2.48 30.65
N TRP A 482 -39.08 -2.61 29.79
CA TRP A 482 -38.92 -1.79 28.61
C TRP A 482 -39.17 -2.54 27.28
N LEU A 483 -38.97 -3.86 27.24
CA LEU A 483 -39.40 -4.77 26.16
C LEU A 483 -40.49 -5.73 26.68
N PRO A 484 -41.76 -5.31 26.78
CA PRO A 484 -42.84 -6.13 27.35
C PRO A 484 -43.33 -7.29 26.45
N GLY A 485 -42.56 -7.70 25.43
CA GLY A 485 -42.94 -8.78 24.51
C GLY A 485 -41.82 -9.80 24.34
N ASP A 486 -41.80 -10.82 25.20
CA ASP A 486 -41.36 -12.18 24.86
C ASP A 486 -41.79 -13.09 26.01
N GLY A 487 -43.03 -13.55 25.91
CA GLY A 487 -43.60 -14.62 26.75
C GLY A 487 -43.09 -16.01 26.37
N THR A 488 -41.82 -16.13 25.94
CA THR A 488 -41.15 -17.43 25.87
C THR A 488 -40.34 -17.59 27.15
N ASP A 489 -41.04 -18.05 28.18
CA ASP A 489 -40.44 -18.75 29.33
C ASP A 489 -39.71 -20.00 28.83
N GLY A 490 -38.48 -19.79 28.34
CA GLY A 490 -37.49 -20.85 28.12
C GLY A 490 -36.41 -20.89 29.21
N ASP A 491 -36.46 -19.96 30.18
CA ASP A 491 -35.45 -19.82 31.24
C ASP A 491 -36.10 -20.02 32.62
N ALA A 492 -37.06 -20.95 32.69
CA ALA A 492 -37.59 -21.47 33.94
C ALA A 492 -36.50 -22.29 34.64
N GLY A 493 -35.77 -21.61 35.51
CA GLY A 493 -34.86 -22.22 36.47
C GLY A 493 -33.40 -21.93 36.17
N LEU A 494 -32.88 -20.85 36.75
CA LEU A 494 -31.52 -20.77 37.29
C LEU A 494 -31.36 -19.41 37.99
N VAL A 495 -31.72 -19.41 39.27
CA VAL A 495 -31.23 -18.43 40.24
C VAL A 495 -29.77 -18.79 40.53
N PRO A 496 -28.78 -17.90 40.34
CA PRO A 496 -27.49 -18.10 40.99
C PRO A 496 -27.60 -17.69 42.47
N ALA A 497 -26.91 -18.44 43.32
CA ALA A 497 -26.70 -18.15 44.74
C ALA A 497 -25.91 -16.84 44.94
#